data_AF-A0A7H4MVH6-F1
#
_entry.id   AF-A0A7H4MVH6-F1
#
_cell.length_a   1.000
_cell.length_b   1.000
_cell.length_c   1.000
_cell.angle_alpha   90.00
_cell.angle_beta   90.00
_cell.angle_gamma   90.00
#
_symmetry.space_group_name_H-M   'P 1'
#
loop_
_entity.id
_entity.type
_entity.pdbx_description
1 polymer ?
#
loop_
_entity_poly.entity_id
_entity_poly.type
_entity_poly.pdbx_seq_one_letter_code
_entity_poly.pdbx_strand_id
1 'polypeptide(L)'
;MRDNDTQQDYNALRGFNARLNLTADQLQWRGMHFTQVKSEISNQQGLLTIHQMQGSLDGGRLSLPGSLDARGATPHASFQPQLDNVEIGSILKAFNYSINLTGKLSLTGGVLRR
;
A
#
# COMPACT_ATOMS: atom_id res chain seq x y z
N MET A 1 7.87 15.04 21.72
CA MET A 1 9.03 14.30 21.14
C MET A 1 8.52 13.12 20.31
N ARG A 2 7.79 13.38 19.21
CA ARG A 2 7.23 12.35 18.30
C ARG A 2 7.45 12.67 16.81
N ASP A 3 8.10 13.78 16.49
CA ASP A 3 8.30 14.25 15.12
C ASP A 3 9.63 13.78 14.50
N ASN A 4 10.56 13.24 15.30
CA ASN A 4 11.87 12.80 14.79
C ASN A 4 11.82 11.43 14.09
N ASP A 5 10.96 10.51 14.53
CA ASP A 5 10.92 9.13 13.97
C ASP A 5 10.44 9.13 12.51
N THR A 6 9.39 9.89 12.20
CA THR A 6 8.83 9.96 10.84
C THR A 6 9.77 10.64 9.85
N GLN A 7 10.57 11.62 10.29
CA GLN A 7 11.54 12.29 9.43
C GLN A 7 12.77 11.43 9.14
N GLN A 8 13.14 10.55 10.08
CA GLN A 8 14.20 9.56 9.90
C GLN A 8 13.76 8.43 8.95
N ASP A 9 12.48 8.05 8.97
CA ASP A 9 11.90 7.00 8.12
C ASP A 9 11.99 7.33 6.61
N TYR A 10 11.78 8.58 6.21
CA TYR A 10 11.78 8.94 4.77
C TYR A 10 13.16 9.22 4.19
N ASN A 11 14.22 9.27 5.01
CA ASN A 11 15.59 9.47 4.52
C ASN A 11 16.02 8.35 3.57
N ALA A 12 15.50 7.13 3.76
CA ALA A 12 15.72 6.03 2.83
C ALA A 12 15.21 6.41 1.42
N LEU A 13 13.98 6.91 1.29
CA LEU A 13 13.42 7.30 -0.01
C LEU A 13 14.24 8.43 -0.66
N ARG A 14 14.73 9.39 0.13
CA ARG A 14 15.56 10.49 -0.38
C ARG A 14 16.94 10.04 -0.89
N GLY A 15 17.46 8.94 -0.35
CA GLY A 15 18.82 8.46 -0.62
C GLY A 15 19.01 7.73 -1.94
N PHE A 16 17.95 7.35 -2.66
CA PHE A 16 18.10 6.57 -3.90
C PHE A 16 17.04 6.85 -4.96
N ASN A 17 17.33 6.38 -6.18
CA ASN A 17 16.38 6.26 -7.27
C ASN A 17 16.11 4.78 -7.53
N ALA A 18 14.86 4.40 -7.76
CA ALA A 18 14.51 3.03 -8.11
C ALA A 18 13.29 2.98 -9.04
N ARG A 19 13.21 1.89 -9.81
CA ARG A 19 12.01 1.45 -10.52
C ARG A 19 11.84 -0.05 -10.24
N LEU A 20 10.64 -0.44 -9.88
CA LEU A 20 10.26 -1.82 -9.60
C LEU A 20 9.03 -2.14 -10.46
N ASN A 21 9.16 -3.18 -11.28
CA ASN A 21 8.07 -3.81 -12.02
C ASN A 21 7.97 -5.26 -11.56
N LEU A 22 6.84 -5.62 -10.96
CA LEU A 22 6.56 -6.95 -10.45
C LEU A 22 5.30 -7.49 -11.11
N THR A 23 5.40 -8.67 -11.69
CA THR A 23 4.24 -9.50 -12.04
C THR A 23 4.43 -10.86 -11.39
N ALA A 24 3.44 -11.30 -10.64
CA ALA A 24 3.47 -12.60 -9.97
C ALA A 24 2.10 -13.25 -10.03
N ASP A 25 2.05 -14.52 -10.41
CA ASP A 25 0.80 -15.28 -10.41
C ASP A 25 0.26 -15.47 -8.99
N GLN A 26 1.18 -15.67 -8.03
CA GLN A 26 0.89 -15.80 -6.61
C GLN A 26 1.94 -15.06 -5.78
N LEU A 27 1.48 -14.40 -4.71
CA LEU A 27 2.33 -13.75 -3.72
C LEU A 27 1.75 -14.01 -2.34
N GLN A 28 2.55 -14.55 -1.43
CA GLN A 28 2.15 -14.73 -0.04
C GLN A 28 2.74 -13.61 0.82
N TRP A 29 1.88 -12.89 1.54
CA TRP A 29 2.32 -11.85 2.47
C TRP A 29 1.49 -11.89 3.74
N ARG A 30 2.16 -12.06 4.89
CA ARG A 30 1.52 -12.12 6.22
C ARG A 30 0.37 -13.13 6.29
N GLY A 31 0.54 -14.28 5.62
CA GLY A 31 -0.48 -15.34 5.54
C GLY A 31 -1.59 -15.11 4.51
N MET A 32 -1.68 -13.93 3.88
CA MET A 32 -2.61 -13.68 2.78
C MET A 32 -2.02 -14.18 1.46
N HIS A 33 -2.84 -14.87 0.67
CA HIS A 33 -2.48 -15.37 -0.66
C HIS A 33 -3.07 -14.46 -1.72
N PHE A 34 -2.24 -13.59 -2.26
CA PHE A 34 -2.59 -12.75 -3.40
C PHE A 34 -2.38 -13.52 -4.70
N THR A 35 -3.25 -13.27 -5.67
CA THR A 35 -3.10 -13.78 -7.03
C THR A 35 -3.12 -12.65 -8.05
N GLN A 36 -2.57 -12.91 -9.24
CA GLN A 36 -2.58 -11.98 -10.37
C GLN A 36 -1.99 -10.60 -10.00
N VAL A 37 -0.91 -10.63 -9.22
CA VAL A 37 -0.30 -9.42 -8.68
C VAL A 37 0.45 -8.69 -9.78
N LYS A 38 0.15 -7.40 -9.92
CA LYS A 38 0.89 -6.48 -10.79
C LYS A 38 1.23 -5.22 -10.01
N SER A 39 2.50 -4.84 -10.04
CA SER A 39 2.95 -3.61 -9.40
C SER A 39 4.01 -2.90 -10.24
N GLU A 40 3.84 -1.59 -10.36
CA GLU A 40 4.79 -0.65 -10.95
C GLU A 40 4.99 0.49 -9.96
N ILE A 41 6.22 0.61 -9.45
CA ILE A 41 6.59 1.58 -8.43
C ILE A 41 7.88 2.27 -8.86
N SER A 42 7.97 3.58 -8.65
CA SER A 42 9.20 4.33 -8.80
C SER A 42 9.47 5.19 -7.59
N ASN A 43 10.74 5.31 -7.21
CA ASN A 43 11.21 6.30 -6.25
C ASN A 43 12.23 7.20 -6.94
N GLN A 44 12.04 8.52 -6.81
CA GLN A 44 12.98 9.53 -7.31
C GLN A 44 13.38 10.45 -6.15
N GLN A 45 14.43 10.08 -5.42
CA GLN A 45 15.00 10.86 -4.32
C GLN A 45 13.94 11.44 -3.36
N GLY A 46 12.97 10.62 -2.96
CA GLY A 46 11.93 11.00 -2.01
C GLY A 46 10.57 11.25 -2.64
N LEU A 47 10.46 11.27 -3.97
CA LEU A 47 9.17 11.17 -4.65
C LEU A 47 8.89 9.70 -4.99
N LEU A 48 8.09 9.05 -4.16
CA LEU A 48 7.58 7.70 -4.39
C LEU A 48 6.27 7.80 -5.19
N THR A 49 6.17 7.04 -6.27
CA THR A 49 4.96 6.92 -7.09
C THR A 49 4.64 5.45 -7.29
N ILE A 50 3.41 5.06 -6.94
CA ILE A 50 2.83 3.75 -7.22
C ILE A 50 1.92 3.96 -8.43
N HIS A 51 2.43 3.68 -9.62
CA HIS A 51 1.69 3.79 -10.87
C HIS A 51 0.63 2.71 -10.96
N GLN A 52 0.98 1.52 -10.49
CA GLN A 52 0.09 0.37 -10.39
C GLN A 52 0.44 -0.46 -9.16
N MET A 53 -0.58 -0.91 -8.44
CA MET A 53 -0.46 -1.96 -7.44
C MET A 53 -1.82 -2.61 -7.33
N GLN A 54 -1.95 -3.82 -7.87
CA GLN A 54 -3.21 -4.53 -7.90
C GLN A 54 -3.01 -6.02 -7.71
N GLY A 55 -4.08 -6.69 -7.28
CA GLY A 55 -4.14 -8.14 -7.16
C GLY A 55 -5.52 -8.60 -6.72
N SER A 56 -5.67 -9.90 -6.58
CA SER A 56 -6.87 -10.53 -6.05
C SER A 56 -6.57 -11.19 -4.71
N LEU A 57 -7.50 -11.12 -3.76
CA LEU A 57 -7.41 -11.73 -2.44
C LEU A 57 -8.78 -12.31 -2.06
N ASP A 58 -8.83 -13.61 -1.75
CA ASP A 58 -10.05 -14.31 -1.33
C ASP A 58 -11.28 -14.07 -2.22
N GLY A 59 -11.03 -14.03 -3.54
CA GLY A 59 -12.03 -13.77 -4.59
C GLY A 59 -12.39 -12.30 -4.80
N GLY A 60 -11.90 -11.39 -3.96
CA GLY A 60 -12.02 -9.94 -4.14
C GLY A 60 -10.84 -9.34 -4.89
N ARG A 61 -10.96 -8.08 -5.32
CA ARG A 61 -9.90 -7.31 -5.98
C ARG A 61 -9.44 -6.16 -5.10
N LEU A 62 -8.15 -5.85 -5.19
CA LEU A 62 -7.54 -4.70 -4.54
C LEU A 62 -6.70 -3.90 -5.52
N SER A 63 -6.68 -2.58 -5.31
CA SER A 63 -5.83 -1.63 -6.02
C SER A 63 -5.39 -0.51 -5.07
N LEU A 64 -4.12 -0.08 -5.16
CA LEU A 64 -3.57 1.00 -4.32
C LEU A 64 -2.60 1.91 -5.11
N PRO A 65 -3.09 2.65 -6.12
CA PRO A 65 -2.29 3.69 -6.74
C PRO A 65 -2.13 4.89 -5.81
N GLY A 66 -1.06 5.64 -6.02
CA GLY A 66 -0.81 6.87 -5.28
C GLY A 66 0.62 7.36 -5.31
N SER A 67 0.91 8.35 -4.48
CA SER A 67 2.22 8.96 -4.36
C SER A 67 2.48 9.44 -2.94
N LEU A 68 3.77 9.55 -2.64
CA LEU A 68 4.30 10.15 -1.44
C LEU A 68 5.46 11.05 -1.85
N ASP A 69 5.29 12.35 -1.66
CA ASP A 69 6.36 13.34 -1.81
C ASP A 69 6.95 13.64 -0.43
N ALA A 70 8.07 12.99 -0.14
CA ALA A 70 8.83 13.18 1.08
C ALA A 70 10.02 14.12 0.88
N ARG A 71 10.14 14.85 -0.24
CA ARG A 71 11.30 15.72 -0.50
C ARG A 71 11.34 16.94 0.42
N GLY A 72 10.18 17.42 0.84
CA GLY A 72 10.03 18.51 1.82
C GLY A 72 10.19 18.05 3.27
N ALA A 73 10.18 19.01 4.20
CA ALA A 73 10.18 18.74 5.64
C ALA A 73 8.92 17.99 6.08
N THR A 74 7.76 18.39 5.55
CA THR A 74 6.49 17.69 5.73
C THR A 74 6.20 16.83 4.50
N PRO A 75 6.02 15.51 4.65
CA PRO A 75 5.71 14.63 3.54
C PRO A 75 4.23 14.75 3.14
N HIS A 76 3.98 14.79 1.84
CA HIS A 76 2.63 14.82 1.28
C HIS A 76 2.27 13.48 0.66
N ALA A 77 1.15 12.90 1.08
CA ALA A 77 0.70 11.60 0.59
C ALA A 77 -0.66 11.72 -0.10
N SER A 78 -0.79 11.10 -1.27
CA SER A 78 -2.04 10.98 -2.01
C SER A 78 -2.23 9.53 -2.45
N PHE A 79 -3.23 8.84 -1.89
CA PHE A 79 -3.52 7.44 -2.23
C PHE A 79 -4.99 7.27 -2.56
N GLN A 80 -5.28 6.35 -3.49
CA GLN A 80 -6.64 6.05 -3.92
C GLN A 80 -6.91 4.55 -3.78
N PRO A 81 -7.02 4.04 -2.53
CA PRO A 81 -7.30 2.63 -2.30
C PRO A 81 -8.66 2.24 -2.88
N GLN A 82 -8.69 1.10 -3.55
CA GLN A 82 -9.91 0.45 -4.00
C GLN A 82 -9.89 -1.00 -3.56
N LEU A 83 -10.96 -1.42 -2.89
CA LEU A 83 -11.24 -2.80 -2.53
C LEU A 83 -12.60 -3.14 -3.10
N ASP A 84 -12.71 -4.32 -3.68
CA ASP A 84 -13.96 -4.83 -4.22
C ASP A 84 -14.16 -6.27 -3.76
N ASN A 85 -15.17 -6.48 -2.92
CA ASN A 85 -15.59 -7.78 -2.44
C ASN A 85 -14.48 -8.59 -1.73
N VAL A 86 -13.61 -7.91 -0.99
CA VAL A 86 -12.49 -8.52 -0.25
C VAL A 86 -12.96 -9.02 1.11
N GLU A 87 -12.50 -10.20 1.54
CA GLU A 87 -12.83 -10.72 2.88
C GLU A 87 -12.12 -9.90 3.98
N ILE A 88 -12.89 -9.14 4.77
CA ILE A 88 -12.35 -8.30 5.85
C ILE A 88 -11.59 -9.14 6.89
N GLY A 89 -12.05 -10.36 7.14
CA GLY A 89 -11.46 -11.26 8.13
C GLY A 89 -9.99 -11.61 7.82
N SER A 90 -9.63 -11.72 6.54
CA SER A 90 -8.26 -12.03 6.11
C SER A 90 -7.30 -10.88 6.42
N ILE A 91 -7.75 -9.64 6.18
CA ILE A 91 -6.99 -8.44 6.51
C ILE A 91 -6.81 -8.34 8.03
N LEU A 92 -7.90 -8.49 8.80
CA LEU A 92 -7.83 -8.37 10.26
C LEU A 92 -6.89 -9.40 10.90
N LYS A 93 -6.92 -10.65 10.42
CA LYS A 93 -6.01 -11.72 10.83
C LYS A 93 -4.55 -11.39 10.51
N ALA A 94 -4.27 -10.94 9.29
CA ALA A 94 -2.91 -10.61 8.87
C ALA A 94 -2.29 -9.49 9.71
N PHE A 95 -3.12 -8.59 10.25
CA PHE A 95 -2.72 -7.46 11.10
C PHE A 95 -2.94 -7.70 12.60
N ASN A 96 -3.21 -8.94 13.02
CA ASN A 96 -3.36 -9.34 14.43
C ASN A 96 -4.41 -8.53 15.20
N TYR A 97 -5.51 -8.13 14.54
CA TYR A 97 -6.62 -7.48 15.23
C TYR A 97 -7.51 -8.51 15.94
N SER A 98 -7.72 -8.33 17.24
CA SER A 98 -8.48 -9.25 18.11
C SER A 98 -10.00 -9.21 17.92
N ILE A 99 -10.50 -8.62 16.82
CA ILE A 99 -11.93 -8.54 16.53
C ILE A 99 -12.32 -9.63 15.52
N ASN A 100 -13.36 -10.38 15.84
CA ASN A 100 -13.93 -11.38 14.95
C ASN A 100 -14.98 -10.72 14.05
N LEU A 101 -14.51 -9.99 13.04
CA LEU A 101 -15.34 -9.41 11.99
C LEU A 101 -15.10 -10.17 10.67
N THR A 102 -16.19 -10.64 10.07
CA THR A 102 -16.21 -11.37 8.79
C THR A 102 -17.20 -10.74 7.85
N GLY A 103 -16.99 -10.91 6.55
CA GLY A 103 -17.83 -10.34 5.51
C GLY A 103 -17.02 -9.70 4.39
N LYS A 104 -17.74 -9.33 3.33
CA LYS A 104 -17.16 -8.73 2.15
C LYS A 104 -17.11 -7.22 2.27
N LEU A 105 -15.92 -6.66 2.08
CA LEU A 105 -15.65 -5.23 2.06
C LEU A 105 -15.46 -4.76 0.62
N SER A 106 -16.25 -3.75 0.24
CA SER A 106 -15.93 -2.89 -0.89
C SER A 106 -15.70 -1.46 -0.39
N LEU A 107 -14.64 -0.83 -0.87
CA LEU A 107 -14.20 0.49 -0.46
C LEU A 107 -13.64 1.21 -1.69
N THR A 108 -14.03 2.46 -1.87
CA THR A 108 -13.30 3.39 -2.74
C THR A 108 -13.00 4.61 -1.91
N GLY A 109 -11.72 4.92 -1.74
CA GLY A 109 -11.28 6.01 -0.89
C GLY A 109 -10.30 6.93 -1.61
N GLY A 110 -10.17 8.13 -1.07
CA GLY A 110 -9.07 9.04 -1.38
C GLY A 110 -8.47 9.51 -0.06
N VAL A 111 -7.18 9.29 0.13
CA VAL A 111 -6.43 9.84 1.27
C VAL A 111 -5.54 10.94 0.74
N LEU A 112 -5.70 12.15 1.27
CA LEU A 112 -4.77 13.27 1.07
C LEU A 112 -4.24 13.68 2.43
N ARG A 113 -2.98 13.37 2.73
CA ARG A 113 -2.31 13.84 3.93
C ARG A 113 -1.38 14.99 3.55
N ARG A 114 -1.61 16.14 4.17
CA ARG A 114 -0.79 17.34 4.01
C ARG A 114 0.19 17.48 5.16
#